data_AF-A0A8T9CL93-F1
#
_entry.id   AF-A0A8T9CL93-F1
#
_cell.length_a   1.000
_cell.length_b   1.000
_cell.length_c   1.000
_cell.angle_alpha   90.00
_cell.angle_beta   90.00
_cell.angle_gamma   90.00
#
_symmetry.space_group_name_H-M   'P 1'
#
loop_
_entity.id
_entity.type
_entity.pdbx_description
1 polymer ?
#
loop_
_entity_poly.entity_id
_entity_poly.type
_entity_poly.pdbx_seq_one_letter_code
_entity_poly.pdbx_strand_id
1 'polypeptide(L)'
;DPEPTPEPEPEPVPTKTGYLTLGGSLRVTGDITCNDESSDGFTFTPGDKVTCVAGNNTTIATFDTQSEAARSLRAVEKVSFSLEDAQELAGSDNKKSNALSLVTSMNSCPANTEQVCLEFSSVIESKRFDSLYKQIDLAPEEFKKLVNEEVENNAATDKAPSTHTSPVVPVTTPGTKPDLNASFVSANAEQFYQYQPSEIILSEGRLVDSQGYGVAGVNYYTNSGRGVTGENGEFSFSWGETISFGIDTFELGSVRGNKSTIALTELGDEVRGANIDQLIHRYSTTGQNNTRVVPDDVRKVFAEYPNVINEIINLSLSNGATLDEGEQVVNLPNEFIEQFKTGQAKEIDTAICAKTDGCNEARWFSLTTRNVNDGQIQGVINKLWGVDTNYKSVSKFHVFHDSTNFYGSTGNA
;
A
#
# COMPACT_ATOMS: atom_id res chain seq x y z
N ASP A 1 -53.05 51.45 -31.46
CA ASP A 1 -52.26 50.76 -30.42
C ASP A 1 -51.02 51.57 -30.13
N PRO A 2 -50.75 51.96 -28.88
CA PRO A 2 -49.45 52.49 -28.52
C PRO A 2 -48.44 51.34 -28.47
N GLU A 3 -47.25 51.55 -29.02
CA GLU A 3 -46.13 50.61 -28.90
C GLU A 3 -45.84 50.31 -27.41
N PRO A 4 -45.54 49.05 -27.06
CA PRO A 4 -45.16 48.71 -25.70
C PRO A 4 -43.84 49.41 -25.36
N THR A 5 -43.89 50.26 -24.34
CA THR A 5 -42.69 50.82 -23.70
C THR A 5 -41.77 49.67 -23.30
N PRO A 6 -40.47 49.73 -23.65
CA PRO A 6 -39.52 48.71 -23.23
C PRO A 6 -39.50 48.65 -21.70
N GLU A 7 -39.64 47.44 -21.19
CA GLU A 7 -39.56 47.15 -19.75
C GLU A 7 -38.20 47.66 -19.24
N PRO A 8 -38.16 48.46 -18.15
CA PRO A 8 -36.92 49.00 -17.64
C PRO A 8 -35.99 47.84 -17.27
N GLU A 9 -34.77 47.89 -17.81
CA GLU A 9 -33.70 46.94 -17.50
C GLU A 9 -33.53 46.87 -15.97
N PRO A 10 -33.63 45.67 -15.35
CA PRO A 10 -33.57 45.55 -13.90
C PRO A 10 -32.24 46.11 -13.38
N GLU A 11 -32.29 46.95 -12.35
CA GLU A 11 -31.09 47.51 -11.72
C GLU A 11 -30.15 46.35 -11.30
N PRO A 12 -28.84 46.43 -11.60
CA PRO A 12 -27.91 45.36 -11.28
C PRO A 12 -27.89 45.14 -9.76
N VAL A 13 -28.09 43.89 -9.36
CA VAL A 13 -28.02 43.48 -7.96
C VAL A 13 -26.62 43.79 -7.44
N PRO A 14 -26.47 44.51 -6.31
CA PRO A 14 -25.15 44.87 -5.81
C PRO A 14 -24.37 43.64 -5.35
N THR A 15 -23.22 43.39 -5.96
CA THR A 15 -22.32 42.29 -5.63
C THR A 15 -21.03 42.79 -4.97
N LYS A 16 -20.37 41.93 -4.20
CA LYS A 16 -19.05 42.16 -3.59
C LYS A 16 -18.08 41.06 -4.03
N THR A 17 -16.78 41.31 -3.88
CA THR A 17 -15.74 40.30 -4.10
C THR A 17 -15.36 39.62 -2.79
N GLY A 18 -15.37 38.29 -2.76
CA GLY A 18 -14.96 37.45 -1.64
C GLY A 18 -13.63 36.74 -1.91
N TYR A 19 -12.86 36.48 -0.86
CA TYR A 19 -11.64 35.68 -0.89
C TYR A 19 -11.67 34.65 0.24
N LEU A 20 -11.35 33.39 -0.05
CA LEU A 20 -11.18 32.36 0.98
C LEU A 20 -9.79 32.50 1.62
N THR A 21 -9.72 32.52 2.95
CA THR A 21 -8.45 32.65 3.69
C THR A 21 -8.26 31.59 4.75
N LEU A 22 -7.00 31.31 5.09
CA LEU A 22 -6.54 30.45 6.17
C LEU A 22 -5.66 31.27 7.13
N GLY A 23 -5.83 31.10 8.43
CA GLY A 23 -5.19 31.91 9.46
C GLY A 23 -5.55 33.40 9.38
N GLY A 24 -6.69 33.74 8.80
CA GLY A 24 -7.17 35.11 8.58
C GLY A 24 -6.38 35.97 7.58
N SER A 25 -5.34 35.44 6.95
CA SER A 25 -4.46 36.25 6.06
C SER A 25 -3.91 35.50 4.84
N LEU A 26 -3.70 34.18 4.93
CA LEU A 26 -3.21 33.39 3.79
C LEU A 26 -4.36 33.13 2.83
N ARG A 27 -4.23 33.50 1.56
CA ARG A 27 -5.27 33.18 0.56
C ARG A 27 -5.27 31.70 0.24
N VAL A 28 -6.44 31.06 0.21
CA VAL A 28 -6.56 29.67 -0.23
C VAL A 28 -6.99 29.67 -1.70
N THR A 29 -6.14 29.11 -2.55
CA THR A 29 -6.23 29.17 -4.01
C THR A 29 -6.06 27.77 -4.62
N GLY A 30 -6.27 27.59 -5.93
CA GLY A 30 -6.14 26.30 -6.62
C GLY A 30 -7.48 25.71 -7.03
N ASP A 31 -7.66 24.40 -6.86
CA ASP A 31 -8.85 23.61 -7.21
C ASP A 31 -9.96 23.75 -6.14
N ILE A 32 -10.26 25.00 -5.79
CA ILE A 32 -11.34 25.36 -4.87
C ILE A 32 -12.22 26.37 -5.58
N THR A 33 -13.52 26.10 -5.58
CA THR A 33 -14.51 27.04 -6.08
C THR A 33 -15.46 27.48 -4.97
N CYS A 34 -15.73 28.78 -4.89
CA CYS A 34 -16.73 29.37 -4.03
C CYS A 34 -17.81 29.98 -4.92
N ASN A 35 -19.07 29.55 -4.75
CA ASN A 35 -20.17 29.91 -5.66
C ASN A 35 -19.84 29.67 -7.14
N ASP A 36 -19.24 28.52 -7.45
CA ASP A 36 -18.81 28.10 -8.79
C ASP A 36 -17.71 28.98 -9.44
N GLU A 37 -17.17 29.98 -8.72
CA GLU A 37 -16.05 30.83 -9.13
C GLU A 37 -14.79 30.53 -8.31
N SER A 38 -13.63 31.01 -8.74
CA SER A 38 -12.37 30.80 -8.02
C SER A 38 -12.42 31.34 -6.59
N SER A 39 -11.86 30.61 -5.64
CA SER A 39 -11.73 31.05 -4.24
C SER A 39 -10.85 32.29 -4.05
N ASP A 40 -10.06 32.67 -5.07
CA ASP A 40 -9.20 33.88 -5.09
C ASP A 40 -9.89 35.11 -5.72
N GLY A 41 -11.17 35.32 -5.39
CA GLY A 41 -11.93 36.47 -5.88
C GLY A 41 -13.22 36.06 -6.58
N PHE A 42 -14.17 35.55 -5.80
CA PHE A 42 -15.52 35.21 -6.26
C PHE A 42 -16.49 36.36 -5.99
N THR A 43 -17.57 36.40 -6.76
CA THR A 43 -18.65 37.36 -6.55
C THR A 43 -19.74 36.79 -5.66
N PHE A 44 -20.27 37.61 -4.76
CA PHE A 44 -21.41 37.22 -3.93
C PHE A 44 -22.34 38.41 -3.66
N THR A 45 -23.62 38.10 -3.45
CA THR A 45 -24.63 39.09 -3.04
C THR A 45 -24.74 39.09 -1.51
N PRO A 46 -24.61 40.25 -0.84
CA PRO A 46 -24.84 40.33 0.60
C PRO A 46 -26.24 39.87 1.00
N GLY A 47 -26.33 38.90 1.91
CA GLY A 47 -27.55 38.21 2.32
C GLY A 47 -27.65 36.78 1.80
N ASP A 48 -26.89 36.42 0.76
CA ASP A 48 -26.83 35.05 0.25
C ASP A 48 -25.78 34.22 0.98
N LYS A 49 -25.89 32.90 0.85
CA LYS A 49 -24.87 31.97 1.35
C LYS A 49 -23.71 31.88 0.38
N VAL A 50 -22.51 31.82 0.92
CA VAL A 50 -21.30 31.50 0.15
C VAL A 50 -20.92 30.06 0.48
N THR A 51 -20.82 29.22 -0.55
CA THR A 51 -20.43 27.82 -0.40
C THR A 51 -19.15 27.57 -1.18
N CYS A 52 -18.12 27.06 -0.51
CA CYS A 52 -16.85 26.69 -1.09
C CYS A 52 -16.70 25.15 -1.13
N VAL A 53 -16.33 24.63 -2.29
CA VAL A 53 -16.10 23.22 -2.56
C VAL A 53 -14.66 22.99 -3.03
N ALA A 54 -14.11 21.84 -2.67
CA ALA A 54 -12.79 21.37 -3.10
C ALA A 54 -12.82 19.87 -3.40
N GLY A 55 -11.78 19.35 -4.04
CA GLY A 55 -11.67 17.93 -4.37
C GLY A 55 -12.72 17.51 -5.40
N ASN A 56 -13.42 16.40 -5.17
CA ASN A 56 -14.49 15.93 -6.06
C ASN A 56 -15.85 16.46 -5.56
N ASN A 57 -15.95 17.79 -5.45
CA ASN A 57 -17.14 18.52 -5.02
C ASN A 57 -17.50 18.35 -3.52
N THR A 58 -16.49 18.23 -2.65
CA THR A 58 -16.69 18.21 -1.19
C THR A 58 -16.84 19.63 -0.67
N THR A 59 -17.94 19.92 0.03
CA THR A 59 -18.13 21.20 0.72
C THR A 59 -17.14 21.34 1.86
N ILE A 60 -16.22 22.31 1.73
CA ILE A 60 -15.21 22.59 2.74
C ILE A 60 -15.62 23.74 3.66
N ALA A 61 -16.42 24.70 3.16
CA ALA A 61 -16.86 25.84 3.93
C ALA A 61 -18.18 26.42 3.43
N THR A 62 -19.06 26.77 4.35
CA THR A 62 -20.27 27.56 4.12
C THR A 62 -20.27 28.77 5.05
N PHE A 63 -20.60 29.94 4.49
CA PHE A 63 -20.69 31.20 5.21
C PHE A 63 -22.06 31.86 4.99
N ASP A 64 -22.67 32.34 6.07
CA ASP A 64 -23.82 33.23 5.98
C ASP A 64 -23.32 34.68 5.84
N THR A 65 -23.78 35.39 4.81
CA THR A 65 -23.45 36.81 4.65
C THR A 65 -24.59 37.68 5.19
N GLN A 66 -24.27 38.82 5.79
CA GLN A 66 -25.29 39.72 6.31
C GLN A 66 -25.94 40.51 5.17
N SER A 67 -27.27 40.62 5.21
CA SER A 67 -28.00 41.50 4.30
C SER A 67 -27.66 42.95 4.61
N GLU A 68 -27.09 43.66 3.63
CA GLU A 68 -26.83 45.09 3.71
C GLU A 68 -27.90 45.85 2.94
N ALA A 69 -28.48 46.89 3.56
CA ALA A 69 -29.40 47.77 2.86
C ALA A 69 -28.67 48.50 1.71
N ALA A 70 -29.29 48.62 0.53
CA ALA A 70 -28.70 49.23 -0.67
C ALA A 70 -28.08 50.64 -0.48
N ARG A 71 -28.45 51.36 0.59
CA ARG A 71 -27.88 52.68 0.97
C ARG A 71 -26.60 52.60 1.82
N SER A 72 -26.23 51.43 2.32
CA SER A 72 -25.14 51.20 3.29
C SER A 72 -23.88 50.56 2.70
N LEU A 73 -23.84 50.30 1.38
CA LEU A 73 -22.71 49.66 0.65
C LEU A 73 -21.44 50.54 0.56
N ARG A 74 -21.11 51.30 1.60
CA ARG A 74 -19.87 52.11 1.63
C ARG A 74 -18.68 51.28 2.12
N ALA A 75 -17.68 51.23 1.24
CA ALA A 75 -16.23 51.15 1.46
C ALA A 75 -15.53 49.77 1.47
N VAL A 76 -16.21 48.65 1.70
CA VAL A 76 -15.54 47.33 1.65
C VAL A 76 -16.05 46.54 0.44
N GLU A 77 -15.34 46.74 -0.68
CA GLU A 77 -15.57 46.03 -1.95
C GLU A 77 -15.05 44.58 -1.89
N LYS A 78 -14.14 44.29 -0.95
CA LYS A 78 -13.44 43.01 -0.79
C LYS A 78 -13.63 42.45 0.62
N VAL A 79 -14.14 41.23 0.72
CA VAL A 79 -14.42 40.54 1.99
C VAL A 79 -13.58 39.26 2.07
N SER A 80 -12.93 39.02 3.21
CA SER A 80 -12.21 37.78 3.50
C SER A 80 -13.11 36.82 4.28
N PHE A 81 -13.20 35.59 3.82
CA PHE A 81 -13.91 34.49 4.48
C PHE A 81 -12.88 33.51 5.05
N SER A 82 -12.76 33.43 6.37
CA SER A 82 -11.78 32.55 7.02
C SER A 82 -12.31 31.13 7.11
N LEU A 83 -11.54 30.14 6.67
CA LEU A 83 -11.92 28.73 6.74
C LEU A 83 -12.29 28.31 8.17
N GLU A 84 -11.62 28.87 9.19
CA GLU A 84 -11.88 28.59 10.61
C GLU A 84 -13.27 29.05 11.10
N ASP A 85 -13.90 29.97 10.38
CA ASP A 85 -15.23 30.51 10.66
C ASP A 85 -16.34 29.78 9.88
N ALA A 86 -15.97 28.76 9.10
CA ALA A 86 -16.91 27.94 8.35
C ALA A 86 -17.92 27.22 9.27
N GLN A 87 -19.17 27.10 8.80
CA GLN A 87 -20.23 26.41 9.52
C GLN A 87 -19.90 24.94 9.81
N GLU A 88 -19.19 24.28 8.91
CA GLU A 88 -18.77 22.87 8.97
C GLU A 88 -17.76 22.62 10.09
N LEU A 89 -16.97 23.64 10.44
CA LEU A 89 -15.95 23.59 11.48
C LEU A 89 -16.42 24.22 12.79
N ALA A 90 -17.65 24.74 12.83
CA ALA A 90 -18.21 25.34 14.03
C ALA A 90 -18.40 24.29 15.14
N GLY A 91 -18.01 24.64 16.37
CA GLY A 91 -18.29 23.84 17.56
C GLY A 91 -17.35 22.65 17.82
N SER A 92 -16.27 22.46 17.05
CA SER A 92 -15.25 21.43 17.33
C SER A 92 -13.83 21.93 17.02
N ASP A 93 -13.00 22.03 18.06
CA ASP A 93 -11.59 22.41 17.93
C ASP A 93 -10.79 21.35 17.14
N ASN A 94 -11.19 20.07 17.22
CA ASN A 94 -10.61 18.99 16.43
C ASN A 94 -10.84 19.20 14.93
N LYS A 95 -12.08 19.48 14.53
CA LYS A 95 -12.41 19.76 13.11
C LYS A 95 -11.61 20.93 12.57
N LYS A 96 -11.53 22.02 13.33
CA LYS A 96 -10.74 23.21 12.97
C LYS A 96 -9.27 22.86 12.78
N SER A 97 -8.65 22.22 13.78
CA SER A 97 -7.24 21.84 13.74
C SER A 97 -6.91 20.90 12.58
N ASN A 98 -7.74 19.86 12.39
CA ASN A 98 -7.55 18.84 11.37
C ASN A 98 -7.77 19.37 9.96
N ALA A 99 -8.81 20.19 9.73
CA ALA A 99 -9.04 20.83 8.44
C ALA A 99 -7.88 21.77 8.06
N LEU A 100 -7.40 22.59 9.00
CA LEU A 100 -6.24 23.45 8.78
C LEU A 100 -4.99 22.63 8.46
N SER A 101 -4.74 21.57 9.23
CA SER A 101 -3.60 20.69 9.04
C SER A 101 -3.64 19.99 7.69
N LEU A 102 -4.82 19.57 7.23
CA LEU A 102 -5.02 18.90 5.93
C LEU A 102 -4.81 19.86 4.75
N VAL A 103 -5.42 21.05 4.80
CA VAL A 103 -5.24 22.06 3.74
C VAL A 103 -3.79 22.54 3.67
N THR A 104 -3.13 22.69 4.82
CA THR A 104 -1.72 23.09 4.88
C THR A 104 -0.79 21.97 4.39
N SER A 105 -1.07 20.71 4.71
CA SER A 105 -0.23 19.57 4.29
C SER A 105 -0.33 19.29 2.78
N MET A 106 -1.43 19.71 2.15
CA MET A 106 -1.65 19.61 0.71
C MET A 106 -1.30 20.91 -0.05
N ASN A 107 -0.55 21.82 0.57
CA ASN A 107 -0.09 23.04 -0.09
C ASN A 107 0.91 22.71 -1.22
N SER A 108 0.50 22.90 -2.48
CA SER A 108 1.33 22.71 -3.66
C SER A 108 2.30 23.89 -3.92
N CYS A 109 2.12 25.03 -3.24
CA CYS A 109 2.97 26.22 -3.40
C CYS A 109 3.62 26.71 -2.08
N PRO A 110 4.41 25.87 -1.39
CA PRO A 110 5.01 26.22 -0.09
C PRO A 110 6.01 27.39 -0.15
N ALA A 111 6.48 27.76 -1.34
CA ALA A 111 7.36 28.91 -1.55
C ALA A 111 6.63 30.26 -1.44
N ASN A 112 5.30 30.29 -1.54
CA ASN A 112 4.51 31.51 -1.42
C ASN A 112 4.04 31.69 0.04
N THR A 113 4.48 32.77 0.68
CA THR A 113 4.14 33.06 2.08
C THR A 113 2.81 33.80 2.25
N GLU A 114 2.15 34.18 1.16
CA GLU A 114 0.88 34.93 1.16
C GLU A 114 -0.32 34.07 0.75
N GLN A 115 -0.08 32.86 0.23
CA GLN A 115 -1.15 31.97 -0.23
C GLN A 115 -0.82 30.49 0.01
N VAL A 116 -1.88 29.68 0.11
CA VAL A 116 -1.86 28.22 0.11
C VAL A 116 -2.54 27.76 -1.17
N CYS A 117 -1.89 26.90 -1.94
CA CYS A 117 -2.42 26.35 -3.18
C CYS A 117 -2.88 24.92 -2.95
N LEU A 118 -4.17 24.67 -3.11
CA LEU A 118 -4.75 23.34 -3.04
C LEU A 118 -5.05 22.87 -4.46
N GLU A 119 -4.03 22.38 -5.15
CA GLU A 119 -4.15 21.84 -6.51
C GLU A 119 -4.02 20.32 -6.47
N PHE A 120 -4.94 19.62 -7.10
CA PHE A 120 -4.95 18.16 -7.17
C PHE A 120 -4.35 17.72 -8.50
N SER A 121 -3.15 17.14 -8.47
CA SER A 121 -2.47 16.67 -9.69
C SER A 121 -3.16 15.46 -10.33
N SER A 122 -4.09 14.81 -9.61
CA SER A 122 -4.87 13.68 -10.10
C SER A 122 -6.25 13.56 -9.42
N VAL A 123 -7.15 12.82 -10.07
CA VAL A 123 -8.45 12.41 -9.50
C VAL A 123 -8.28 11.61 -8.20
N ILE A 124 -7.14 10.94 -8.02
CA ILE A 124 -6.83 10.16 -6.82
C ILE A 124 -6.53 11.10 -5.65
N GLU A 125 -5.72 12.14 -5.85
CA GLU A 125 -5.45 13.15 -4.81
C GLU A 125 -6.70 13.90 -4.40
N SER A 126 -7.56 14.23 -5.37
CA SER A 126 -8.87 14.84 -5.14
C SER A 126 -9.78 13.95 -4.27
N LYS A 127 -9.92 12.66 -4.60
CA LYS A 127 -10.69 11.70 -3.78
C LYS A 127 -10.09 11.46 -2.40
N ARG A 128 -8.76 11.52 -2.29
CA ARG A 128 -8.05 11.40 -1.03
C ARG A 128 -8.36 12.57 -0.11
N PHE A 129 -8.30 13.79 -0.64
CA PHE A 129 -8.74 14.98 0.09
C PHE A 129 -10.17 14.80 0.59
N ASP A 130 -11.11 14.34 -0.24
CA ASP A 130 -12.50 14.11 0.18
C ASP A 130 -12.64 13.09 1.31
N SER A 131 -11.89 11.99 1.24
CA SER A 131 -11.90 10.92 2.25
C SER A 131 -11.39 11.42 3.60
N LEU A 132 -10.27 12.14 3.59
CA LEU A 132 -9.66 12.71 4.78
C LEU A 132 -10.52 13.85 5.34
N TYR A 133 -11.07 14.71 4.49
CA TYR A 133 -11.91 15.83 4.92
C TYR A 133 -13.19 15.35 5.63
N LYS A 134 -13.75 14.19 5.27
CA LYS A 134 -14.90 13.59 5.98
C LYS A 134 -14.55 13.06 7.38
N GLN A 135 -13.27 12.85 7.67
CA GLN A 135 -12.77 12.25 8.92
C GLN A 135 -12.11 13.28 9.85
N ILE A 136 -12.22 14.58 9.56
CA ILE A 136 -11.62 15.67 10.36
C ILE A 136 -12.15 15.76 11.80
N ASP A 137 -13.21 15.04 12.16
CA ASP A 137 -13.74 15.03 13.53
C ASP A 137 -12.95 14.12 14.49
N LEU A 138 -12.04 13.29 13.95
CA LEU A 138 -11.18 12.42 14.75
C LEU A 138 -10.26 13.22 15.69
N ALA A 139 -9.74 12.55 16.72
CA ALA A 139 -8.73 13.16 17.57
C ALA A 139 -7.49 13.56 16.73
N PRO A 140 -6.84 14.72 16.97
CA PRO A 140 -5.77 15.22 16.10
C PRO A 140 -4.61 14.25 15.88
N GLU A 141 -4.26 13.44 16.90
CA GLU A 141 -3.21 12.43 16.78
C GLU A 141 -3.62 11.23 15.92
N GLU A 142 -4.90 10.81 16.01
CA GLU A 142 -5.47 9.76 15.16
C GLU A 142 -5.62 10.25 13.71
N PHE A 143 -6.04 11.50 13.53
CA PHE A 143 -6.17 12.13 12.22
C PHE A 143 -4.80 12.30 11.54
N LYS A 144 -3.78 12.79 12.25
CA LYS A 144 -2.41 12.86 11.71
C LYS A 144 -1.89 11.48 11.32
N LYS A 145 -2.15 10.46 12.14
CA LYS A 145 -1.80 9.09 11.81
C LYS A 145 -2.51 8.63 10.54
N LEU A 146 -3.81 8.88 10.39
CA LEU A 146 -4.56 8.55 9.18
C LEU A 146 -4.04 9.32 7.95
N VAL A 147 -3.74 10.61 8.09
CA VAL A 147 -3.18 11.43 7.01
C VAL A 147 -1.83 10.84 6.57
N ASN A 148 -0.95 10.51 7.50
CA ASN A 148 0.36 9.91 7.22
C ASN A 148 0.23 8.49 6.65
N GLU A 149 -0.62 7.64 7.24
CA GLU A 149 -0.91 6.30 6.73
C GLU A 149 -1.51 6.37 5.32
N GLU A 150 -2.40 7.32 5.02
CA GLU A 150 -2.91 7.50 3.65
C GLU A 150 -1.91 8.18 2.70
N VAL A 151 -0.96 9.02 3.18
CA VAL A 151 0.18 9.50 2.37
C VAL A 151 1.04 8.29 1.99
N GLU A 152 1.37 7.47 2.97
CA GLU A 152 2.19 6.26 2.84
C GLU A 152 1.49 5.21 1.97
N ASN A 153 0.16 5.12 2.03
CA ASN A 153 -0.65 4.21 1.25
C ASN A 153 -1.01 4.69 -0.16
N ASN A 154 -0.85 5.96 -0.56
CA ASN A 154 -1.35 6.43 -1.88
C ASN A 154 -0.35 7.24 -2.72
N ALA A 155 0.83 7.61 -2.22
CA ALA A 155 1.75 8.52 -2.92
C ALA A 155 2.91 7.85 -3.71
N ALA A 156 2.81 6.59 -4.15
CA ALA A 156 3.90 5.98 -4.93
C ALA A 156 3.42 4.96 -5.98
N THR A 157 3.65 5.28 -7.26
CA THR A 157 4.24 4.33 -8.21
C THR A 157 5.50 3.78 -7.56
N ASP A 158 5.70 2.45 -7.49
CA ASP A 158 6.55 1.73 -6.50
C ASP A 158 5.84 1.43 -5.16
N LYS A 159 4.77 0.61 -5.18
CA LYS A 159 4.18 0.03 -3.97
C LYS A 159 4.76 -1.32 -3.61
N ALA A 160 4.83 -1.57 -2.29
CA ALA A 160 4.89 -2.92 -1.75
C ALA A 160 3.67 -3.68 -2.27
N PRO A 161 3.87 -4.85 -2.83
CA PRO A 161 2.79 -5.58 -3.42
C PRO A 161 1.95 -6.14 -2.24
N SER A 162 0.65 -5.80 -2.26
CA SER A 162 -0.38 -6.05 -1.24
C SER A 162 -0.34 -5.20 0.03
N THR A 163 -1.08 -4.09 0.02
CA THR A 163 -1.40 -3.28 1.22
C THR A 163 -2.62 -3.78 2.01
N HIS A 164 -2.98 -5.07 1.90
CA HIS A 164 -4.04 -5.68 2.73
C HIS A 164 -3.44 -6.45 3.91
N THR A 165 -2.91 -5.75 4.92
CA THR A 165 -2.82 -6.34 6.26
C THR A 165 -4.10 -5.98 7.01
N SER A 166 -5.10 -6.86 6.98
CA SER A 166 -6.15 -6.78 7.99
C SER A 166 -5.49 -7.09 9.34
N PRO A 167 -5.52 -6.19 10.33
CA PRO A 167 -5.04 -6.48 11.68
C PRO A 167 -6.07 -7.38 12.37
N VAL A 168 -6.24 -8.60 11.87
CA VAL A 168 -7.02 -9.63 12.55
C VAL A 168 -6.12 -10.13 13.67
N VAL A 169 -6.25 -9.52 14.85
CA VAL A 169 -5.67 -10.07 16.06
C VAL A 169 -6.45 -11.36 16.36
N PRO A 170 -5.83 -12.55 16.37
CA PRO A 170 -6.55 -13.78 16.66
C PRO A 170 -7.24 -13.69 18.02
N VAL A 171 -8.52 -14.06 18.07
CA VAL A 171 -9.31 -14.03 19.30
C VAL A 171 -8.68 -14.96 20.32
N THR A 172 -8.17 -14.40 21.41
CA THR A 172 -7.64 -15.19 22.53
C THR A 172 -8.79 -15.74 23.37
N THR A 173 -8.82 -17.06 23.59
CA THR A 173 -9.79 -17.69 24.50
C THR A 173 -9.62 -17.12 25.92
N PRO A 174 -10.69 -16.65 26.59
CA PRO A 174 -10.61 -16.14 27.96
C PRO A 174 -9.98 -17.17 28.90
N GLY A 175 -8.88 -16.79 29.57
CA GLY A 175 -8.14 -17.66 30.49
C GLY A 175 -6.81 -18.22 29.96
N THR A 176 -6.48 -17.99 28.68
CA THR A 176 -5.16 -18.33 28.13
C THR A 176 -4.14 -17.22 28.40
N LYS A 177 -2.91 -17.60 28.79
CA LYS A 177 -1.79 -16.67 28.98
C LYS A 177 -0.69 -17.00 27.96
N PRO A 178 0.07 -16.00 27.46
CA PRO A 178 1.27 -16.23 26.65
C PRO A 178 2.46 -16.65 27.55
N ASP A 179 2.25 -17.67 28.38
CA ASP A 179 3.28 -18.27 29.22
C ASP A 179 3.47 -19.71 28.76
N LEU A 180 4.65 -20.04 28.23
CA LEU A 180 5.03 -21.38 27.78
C LEU A 180 4.97 -22.43 28.91
N ASN A 181 4.94 -22.00 30.17
CA ASN A 181 4.83 -22.86 31.34
C ASN A 181 3.39 -23.01 31.85
N ALA A 182 2.42 -22.34 31.23
CA ALA A 182 1.02 -22.48 31.60
C ALA A 182 0.41 -23.78 31.04
N SER A 183 -0.64 -24.27 31.69
CA SER A 183 -1.36 -25.48 31.25
C SER A 183 -2.07 -25.31 29.90
N PHE A 184 -2.33 -24.07 29.46
CA PHE A 184 -2.87 -23.73 28.14
C PHE A 184 -2.16 -22.50 27.58
N VAL A 185 -1.36 -22.72 26.52
CA VAL A 185 -0.60 -21.69 25.81
C VAL A 185 -1.51 -21.05 24.75
N SER A 186 -1.55 -19.72 24.69
CA SER A 186 -2.32 -18.98 23.68
C SER A 186 -1.81 -19.28 22.26
N ALA A 187 -2.69 -19.34 21.26
CA ALA A 187 -2.33 -19.47 19.85
C ALA A 187 -1.41 -18.34 19.35
N ASN A 188 -1.39 -17.19 20.05
CA ASN A 188 -0.52 -16.05 19.74
C ASN A 188 0.74 -16.03 20.59
N ALA A 189 1.01 -17.05 21.41
CA ALA A 189 2.17 -17.04 22.32
C ALA A 189 3.49 -16.84 21.56
N GLU A 190 3.61 -17.37 20.33
CA GLU A 190 4.78 -17.14 19.49
C GLU A 190 5.02 -15.66 19.17
N GLN A 191 3.98 -14.82 19.03
CA GLN A 191 4.14 -13.38 18.79
C GLN A 191 4.69 -12.64 20.01
N PHE A 192 4.40 -13.10 21.23
CA PHE A 192 4.83 -12.46 22.49
C PHE A 192 6.28 -12.79 22.89
N TYR A 193 6.83 -13.91 22.41
CA TYR A 193 8.23 -14.29 22.66
C TYR A 193 9.18 -13.88 21.53
N GLN A 194 8.66 -13.24 20.48
CA GLN A 194 9.49 -12.66 19.45
C GLN A 194 10.28 -11.48 20.02
N TYR A 195 11.60 -11.54 19.87
CA TYR A 195 12.47 -10.43 20.22
C TYR A 195 12.06 -9.18 19.43
N GLN A 196 11.54 -8.19 20.15
CA GLN A 196 11.34 -6.84 19.66
C GLN A 196 12.46 -5.97 20.25
N PRO A 197 13.44 -5.52 19.45
CA PRO A 197 14.50 -4.67 19.97
C PRO A 197 13.91 -3.37 20.52
N SER A 198 14.39 -2.95 21.70
CA SER A 198 13.97 -1.71 22.37
C SER A 198 14.52 -0.44 21.71
N GLU A 199 15.50 -0.60 20.80
CA GLU A 199 16.10 0.46 20.00
C GLU A 199 16.14 0.00 18.53
N ILE A 200 15.76 0.90 17.61
CA ILE A 200 15.75 0.63 16.17
C ILE A 200 17.20 0.56 15.68
N ILE A 201 17.73 -0.64 15.47
CA ILE A 201 19.07 -0.83 14.88
C ILE A 201 18.92 -0.84 13.36
N LEU A 202 19.21 0.29 12.73
CA LEU A 202 19.36 0.37 11.27
C LEU A 202 20.49 -0.57 10.86
N SER A 203 20.14 -1.61 10.10
CA SER A 203 21.01 -2.68 9.64
C SER A 203 21.09 -2.66 8.12
N GLU A 204 22.25 -3.05 7.59
CA GLU A 204 22.46 -3.20 6.16
C GLU A 204 22.35 -4.70 5.81
N GLY A 205 21.48 -4.99 4.85
CA GLY A 205 21.18 -6.32 4.35
C GLY A 205 21.62 -6.49 2.91
N ARG A 206 21.73 -7.74 2.47
CA ARG A 206 22.06 -8.10 1.09
C ARG A 206 21.10 -9.14 0.54
N LEU A 207 20.46 -8.81 -0.58
CA LEU A 207 19.61 -9.72 -1.34
C LEU A 207 20.49 -10.51 -2.32
N VAL A 208 20.43 -11.84 -2.27
CA VAL A 208 21.25 -12.73 -3.09
C VAL A 208 20.41 -13.76 -3.85
N ASP A 209 20.91 -14.19 -5.01
CA ASP A 209 20.33 -15.29 -5.76
C ASP A 209 20.73 -16.66 -5.16
N SER A 210 20.19 -17.74 -5.72
CA SER A 210 20.47 -19.12 -5.33
C SER A 210 21.95 -19.53 -5.45
N GLN A 211 22.76 -18.77 -6.18
CA GLN A 211 24.21 -18.99 -6.32
C GLN A 211 25.02 -18.10 -5.36
N GLY A 212 24.36 -17.25 -4.57
CA GLY A 212 24.97 -16.32 -3.63
C GLY A 212 25.41 -14.99 -4.24
N TYR A 213 25.04 -14.70 -5.49
CA TYR A 213 25.36 -13.42 -6.14
C TYR A 213 24.35 -12.35 -5.75
N GLY A 214 24.83 -11.12 -5.51
CA GLY A 214 23.97 -9.99 -5.18
C GLY A 214 22.96 -9.65 -6.26
N VAL A 215 21.75 -9.25 -5.85
CA VAL A 215 20.61 -8.93 -6.72
C VAL A 215 20.24 -7.46 -6.58
N ALA A 216 20.62 -6.65 -7.56
CA ALA A 216 20.33 -5.22 -7.66
C ALA A 216 19.03 -4.96 -8.46
N GLY A 217 18.37 -3.83 -8.19
CA GLY A 217 17.19 -3.39 -8.96
C GLY A 217 15.84 -3.95 -8.47
N VAL A 218 15.80 -4.55 -7.28
CA VAL A 218 14.56 -5.08 -6.67
C VAL A 218 14.03 -4.09 -5.64
N ASN A 219 12.74 -3.75 -5.71
CA ASN A 219 12.11 -2.89 -4.72
C ASN A 219 12.04 -3.61 -3.37
N TYR A 220 12.40 -2.93 -2.28
CA TYR A 220 12.22 -3.42 -0.92
C TYR A 220 11.40 -2.43 -0.08
N TYR A 221 10.61 -2.96 0.82
CA TYR A 221 9.68 -2.22 1.66
C TYR A 221 9.71 -2.76 3.06
N THR A 222 9.90 -1.87 4.03
CA THR A 222 9.91 -2.18 5.44
C THR A 222 9.13 -1.12 6.21
N ASN A 223 8.88 -1.35 7.50
CA ASN A 223 8.22 -0.36 8.34
C ASN A 223 9.11 0.87 8.59
N SER A 224 10.43 0.73 8.48
CA SER A 224 11.40 1.80 8.72
C SER A 224 11.91 2.47 7.44
N GLY A 225 11.62 1.92 6.26
CA GLY A 225 12.02 2.54 5.00
C GLY A 225 11.64 1.74 3.76
N ARG A 226 11.91 2.34 2.60
CA ARG A 226 11.73 1.70 1.29
C ARG A 226 12.85 2.11 0.35
N GLY A 227 13.10 1.31 -0.66
CA GLY A 227 14.09 1.63 -1.67
C GLY A 227 14.19 0.55 -2.75
N VAL A 228 15.29 0.60 -3.49
CA VAL A 228 15.67 -0.41 -4.47
C VAL A 228 17.02 -0.96 -4.05
N THR A 229 17.20 -2.28 -4.15
CA THR A 229 18.47 -2.91 -3.83
C THR A 229 19.59 -2.34 -4.69
N GLY A 230 20.65 -1.89 -4.03
CA GLY A 230 21.80 -1.22 -4.63
C GLY A 230 22.78 -2.18 -5.29
N GLU A 231 24.00 -1.71 -5.52
CA GLU A 231 25.09 -2.54 -6.03
C GLU A 231 25.30 -3.75 -5.12
N ASN A 232 25.54 -4.93 -5.70
CA ASN A 232 25.65 -6.19 -4.95
C ASN A 232 24.40 -6.57 -4.11
N GLY A 233 23.24 -5.96 -4.37
CA GLY A 233 21.98 -6.26 -3.70
C GLY A 233 21.84 -5.68 -2.30
N GLU A 234 22.57 -4.62 -1.98
CA GLU A 234 22.55 -3.96 -0.67
C GLU A 234 21.23 -3.22 -0.42
N PHE A 235 20.71 -3.28 0.80
CA PHE A 235 19.51 -2.54 1.23
C PHE A 235 19.52 -2.28 2.74
N SER A 236 18.74 -1.32 3.23
CA SER A 236 18.68 -0.99 4.65
C SER A 236 17.35 -1.44 5.28
N PHE A 237 17.43 -2.01 6.49
CA PHE A 237 16.27 -2.45 7.25
C PHE A 237 16.56 -2.37 8.77
N SER A 238 15.52 -2.30 9.59
CA SER A 238 15.60 -2.38 11.05
C SER A 238 15.45 -3.82 11.54
N TRP A 239 16.32 -4.25 12.44
CA TRP A 239 16.30 -5.62 12.93
C TRP A 239 14.94 -6.02 13.52
N GLY A 240 14.43 -7.19 13.13
CA GLY A 240 13.16 -7.75 13.59
C GLY A 240 11.93 -7.37 12.78
N GLU A 241 12.03 -6.41 11.85
CA GLU A 241 10.92 -6.00 10.99
C GLU A 241 10.67 -6.96 9.83
N THR A 242 9.49 -6.91 9.22
CA THR A 242 9.19 -7.63 7.98
C THR A 242 9.67 -6.80 6.79
N ILE A 243 10.43 -7.44 5.91
CA ILE A 243 10.94 -6.87 4.66
C ILE A 243 10.19 -7.53 3.52
N SER A 244 9.44 -6.75 2.76
CA SER A 244 8.75 -7.19 1.55
C SER A 244 9.55 -6.77 0.31
N PHE A 245 9.66 -7.68 -0.66
CA PHE A 245 10.38 -7.48 -1.91
C PHE A 245 9.44 -7.60 -3.11
N GLY A 246 9.68 -6.76 -4.12
CA GLY A 246 8.86 -6.70 -5.33
C GLY A 246 9.59 -6.13 -6.54
N ILE A 247 8.93 -6.18 -7.69
CA ILE A 247 9.32 -5.44 -8.90
C ILE A 247 8.13 -4.55 -9.26
N ASP A 248 8.25 -3.26 -8.96
CA ASP A 248 7.13 -2.32 -9.04
C ASP A 248 5.85 -2.92 -8.38
N THR A 249 4.81 -3.26 -9.15
CA THR A 249 3.54 -3.82 -8.62
C THR A 249 3.54 -5.33 -8.35
N PHE A 250 4.61 -6.06 -8.70
CA PHE A 250 4.67 -7.52 -8.55
C PHE A 250 5.32 -7.98 -7.25
N GLU A 251 4.67 -8.93 -6.57
CA GLU A 251 5.11 -9.54 -5.31
C GLU A 251 6.06 -10.70 -5.53
N LEU A 252 7.31 -10.52 -5.10
CA LEU A 252 8.21 -11.63 -4.89
C LEU A 252 7.81 -12.32 -3.58
N GLY A 253 7.83 -11.58 -2.48
CA GLY A 253 7.37 -12.06 -1.18
C GLY A 253 7.97 -11.28 -0.02
N SER A 254 7.90 -11.82 1.18
CA SER A 254 8.42 -11.13 2.38
C SER A 254 9.15 -12.08 3.31
N VAL A 255 10.03 -11.52 4.11
CA VAL A 255 10.85 -12.24 5.08
C VAL A 255 11.13 -11.36 6.28
N ARG A 256 11.36 -11.97 7.43
CA ARG A 256 11.76 -11.22 8.63
C ARG A 256 13.24 -10.83 8.56
N GLY A 257 13.52 -9.55 8.80
CA GLY A 257 14.87 -9.00 8.93
C GLY A 257 15.57 -9.43 10.22
N ASN A 258 16.01 -10.69 10.28
CA ASN A 258 16.76 -11.25 11.41
C ASN A 258 18.15 -11.78 11.01
N LYS A 259 18.63 -11.36 9.82
CA LYS A 259 19.94 -11.70 9.27
C LYS A 259 20.33 -10.69 8.20
N SER A 260 21.63 -10.57 7.94
CA SER A 260 22.20 -9.62 6.99
C SER A 260 22.24 -10.11 5.55
N THR A 261 21.94 -11.38 5.28
CA THR A 261 21.88 -11.93 3.92
C THR A 261 20.59 -12.70 3.74
N ILE A 262 19.84 -12.34 2.71
CA ILE A 262 18.53 -12.88 2.39
C ILE A 262 18.62 -13.44 0.98
N ALA A 263 18.32 -14.73 0.82
CA ALA A 263 18.26 -15.35 -0.49
C ALA A 263 16.86 -15.17 -1.11
N LEU A 264 16.77 -15.01 -2.42
CA LEU A 264 15.50 -14.97 -3.16
C LEU A 264 14.61 -16.17 -2.86
N THR A 265 15.22 -17.34 -2.64
CA THR A 265 14.51 -18.58 -2.29
C THR A 265 13.84 -18.56 -0.91
N GLU A 266 14.15 -17.58 -0.08
CA GLU A 266 13.61 -17.43 1.28
C GLU A 266 12.41 -16.48 1.32
N LEU A 267 12.07 -15.84 0.20
CA LEU A 267 10.95 -14.91 0.09
C LEU A 267 9.60 -15.60 -0.04
N GLY A 268 9.58 -16.91 -0.25
CA GLY A 268 8.36 -17.70 -0.35
C GLY A 268 8.60 -19.17 -0.05
N ASP A 269 7.58 -19.84 0.44
CA ASP A 269 7.66 -21.25 0.79
C ASP A 269 7.70 -22.16 -0.44
N GLU A 270 8.20 -23.37 -0.24
CA GLU A 270 8.18 -24.47 -1.23
C GLU A 270 8.77 -24.07 -2.60
N VAL A 271 7.99 -24.23 -3.68
CA VAL A 271 8.39 -23.92 -5.06
C VAL A 271 8.42 -22.42 -5.34
N ARG A 272 7.73 -21.61 -4.52
CA ARG A 272 7.58 -20.17 -4.77
C ARG A 272 8.92 -19.46 -4.70
N GLY A 273 9.72 -19.73 -3.67
CA GLY A 273 11.07 -19.17 -3.54
C GLY A 273 11.97 -19.49 -4.74
N ALA A 274 11.91 -20.73 -5.23
CA ALA A 274 12.67 -21.15 -6.41
C ALA A 274 12.18 -20.45 -7.70
N ASN A 275 10.87 -20.26 -7.84
CA ASN A 275 10.30 -19.53 -8.97
C ASN A 275 10.61 -18.03 -8.94
N ILE A 276 10.73 -17.43 -7.76
CA ILE A 276 11.22 -16.06 -7.59
C ILE A 276 12.66 -15.96 -8.13
N ASP A 277 13.54 -16.90 -7.75
CA ASP A 277 14.90 -16.94 -8.28
C ASP A 277 14.93 -17.16 -9.79
N GLN A 278 14.08 -18.04 -10.33
CA GLN A 278 13.94 -18.22 -11.79
C GLN A 278 13.46 -16.95 -12.49
N LEU A 279 12.47 -16.25 -11.94
CA LEU A 279 11.93 -15.03 -12.52
C LEU A 279 12.99 -13.93 -12.56
N ILE A 280 13.68 -13.70 -11.44
CA ILE A 280 14.76 -12.73 -11.35
C ILE A 280 15.89 -13.11 -12.30
N HIS A 281 16.27 -14.39 -12.35
CA HIS A 281 17.28 -14.83 -13.29
C HIS A 281 16.86 -14.55 -14.74
N ARG A 282 15.61 -14.84 -15.10
CA ARG A 282 15.07 -14.66 -16.45
C ARG A 282 15.15 -13.21 -16.93
N TYR A 283 14.78 -12.26 -16.08
CA TYR A 283 14.67 -10.84 -16.44
C TYR A 283 15.88 -9.97 -16.02
N SER A 284 16.86 -10.55 -15.34
CA SER A 284 18.08 -9.83 -14.96
C SER A 284 19.15 -9.87 -16.04
N THR A 285 20.05 -8.90 -16.00
CA THR A 285 21.30 -8.89 -16.76
C THR A 285 22.47 -9.16 -15.83
N THR A 286 23.60 -9.59 -16.39
CA THR A 286 24.83 -9.79 -15.62
C THR A 286 25.47 -8.43 -15.33
N GLY A 287 25.52 -8.06 -14.05
CA GLY A 287 26.22 -6.89 -13.55
C GLY A 287 27.71 -7.15 -13.30
N GLN A 288 28.36 -6.24 -12.57
CA GLN A 288 29.75 -6.43 -12.14
C GLN A 288 29.87 -7.60 -11.15
N ASN A 289 30.99 -8.32 -11.16
CA ASN A 289 31.27 -9.44 -10.23
C ASN A 289 30.20 -10.54 -10.22
N ASN A 290 29.59 -10.84 -11.37
CA ASN A 290 28.51 -11.84 -11.53
C ASN A 290 27.20 -11.50 -10.76
N THR A 291 27.05 -10.26 -10.29
CA THR A 291 25.77 -9.79 -9.73
C THR A 291 24.66 -9.85 -10.77
N ARG A 292 23.42 -9.92 -10.28
CA ARG A 292 22.22 -9.84 -11.11
C ARG A 292 21.65 -8.44 -10.98
N VAL A 293 21.36 -7.82 -12.12
CA VAL A 293 20.75 -6.48 -12.16
C VAL A 293 19.43 -6.60 -12.87
N VAL A 294 18.33 -6.32 -12.17
CA VAL A 294 17.00 -6.18 -12.77
C VAL A 294 16.92 -4.81 -13.44
N PRO A 295 16.83 -4.72 -14.78
CA PRO A 295 16.78 -3.43 -15.47
C PRO A 295 15.48 -2.66 -15.19
N ASP A 296 15.55 -1.33 -15.22
CA ASP A 296 14.37 -0.47 -15.05
C ASP A 296 13.27 -0.72 -16.09
N ASP A 297 13.61 -1.23 -17.28
CA ASP A 297 12.61 -1.56 -18.29
C ASP A 297 11.72 -2.72 -17.88
N VAL A 298 12.22 -3.65 -17.05
CA VAL A 298 11.39 -4.69 -16.43
C VAL A 298 10.35 -4.03 -15.53
N ARG A 299 10.79 -3.12 -14.63
CA ARG A 299 9.88 -2.37 -13.75
C ARG A 299 8.82 -1.60 -14.54
N LYS A 300 9.21 -0.92 -15.64
CA LYS A 300 8.26 -0.19 -16.49
C LYS A 300 7.19 -1.09 -17.12
N VAL A 301 7.58 -2.27 -17.62
CA VAL A 301 6.59 -3.20 -18.20
C VAL A 301 5.65 -3.73 -17.11
N PHE A 302 6.18 -4.09 -15.95
CA PHE A 302 5.36 -4.53 -14.82
C PHE A 302 4.37 -3.43 -14.37
N ALA A 303 4.78 -2.17 -14.43
CA ALA A 303 3.93 -1.01 -14.13
C ALA A 303 2.75 -0.80 -15.11
N GLU A 304 2.82 -1.36 -16.33
CA GLU A 304 1.73 -1.31 -17.30
C GLU A 304 0.56 -2.24 -16.91
N TYR A 305 0.76 -3.16 -15.96
CA TYR A 305 -0.23 -4.14 -15.49
C TYR A 305 -0.58 -3.98 -14.00
N PRO A 306 -1.00 -2.77 -13.55
CA PRO A 306 -1.31 -2.54 -12.15
C PRO A 306 -2.53 -3.39 -11.77
N ASN A 307 -2.43 -4.04 -10.60
CA ASN A 307 -3.47 -4.88 -9.97
C ASN A 307 -3.64 -6.31 -10.53
N VAL A 308 -3.10 -6.66 -11.71
CA VAL A 308 -3.32 -7.98 -12.32
C VAL A 308 -2.03 -8.78 -12.53
N ILE A 309 -0.86 -8.15 -12.44
CA ILE A 309 0.42 -8.83 -12.73
C ILE A 309 0.66 -10.08 -11.85
N ASN A 310 0.22 -10.05 -10.59
CA ASN A 310 0.32 -11.17 -9.66
C ASN A 310 -0.67 -12.31 -9.96
N GLU A 311 -1.72 -12.05 -10.74
CA GLU A 311 -2.65 -13.06 -11.24
C GLU A 311 -2.17 -13.63 -12.58
N ILE A 312 -1.50 -12.82 -13.40
CA ILE A 312 -0.96 -13.21 -14.71
C ILE A 312 0.27 -14.10 -14.56
N ILE A 313 1.21 -13.73 -13.67
CA ILE A 313 2.43 -14.49 -13.42
C ILE A 313 2.28 -15.24 -12.09
N ASN A 314 2.06 -16.55 -12.17
CA ASN A 314 1.85 -17.38 -11.00
C ASN A 314 3.17 -18.02 -10.53
N LEU A 315 3.71 -17.55 -9.41
CA LEU A 315 4.93 -18.07 -8.79
C LEU A 315 4.73 -19.41 -8.05
N SER A 316 3.50 -19.89 -7.88
CA SER A 316 3.21 -21.14 -7.19
C SER A 316 3.17 -22.35 -8.12
N LEU A 317 3.39 -22.16 -9.43
CA LEU A 317 3.40 -23.23 -10.42
C LEU A 317 4.59 -24.18 -10.25
N SER A 318 4.45 -25.41 -10.75
CA SER A 318 5.53 -26.39 -10.74
C SER A 318 6.75 -25.89 -11.55
N ASN A 319 7.95 -26.06 -11.00
CA ASN A 319 9.16 -25.41 -11.48
C ASN A 319 10.14 -26.35 -12.20
N GLY A 320 9.67 -27.53 -12.62
CA GLY A 320 10.48 -28.54 -13.31
C GLY A 320 11.44 -29.30 -12.40
N ALA A 321 11.28 -29.20 -11.07
CA ALA A 321 12.15 -29.89 -10.14
C ALA A 321 12.05 -31.42 -10.27
N THR A 322 13.17 -32.07 -10.03
CA THR A 322 13.27 -33.52 -9.95
C THR A 322 13.06 -33.96 -8.51
N LEU A 323 12.05 -34.78 -8.26
CA LEU A 323 11.85 -35.44 -6.98
C LEU A 323 12.69 -36.70 -6.95
N ASP A 324 13.60 -36.77 -5.99
CA ASP A 324 14.33 -37.99 -5.67
C ASP A 324 13.55 -38.78 -4.61
N GLU A 325 12.79 -39.79 -5.07
CA GLU A 325 12.09 -40.76 -4.22
C GLU A 325 12.92 -42.03 -4.00
N GLY A 326 14.25 -41.90 -3.91
CA GLY A 326 15.16 -43.00 -3.63
C GLY A 326 15.61 -43.74 -4.90
N GLU A 327 14.84 -44.74 -5.36
CA GLU A 327 15.20 -45.52 -6.57
C GLU A 327 14.61 -44.94 -7.86
N GLN A 328 13.68 -43.99 -7.78
CA GLN A 328 13.05 -43.36 -8.93
C GLN A 328 13.17 -41.84 -8.86
N VAL A 329 13.69 -41.26 -9.93
CA VAL A 329 13.72 -39.82 -10.15
C VAL A 329 12.47 -39.45 -10.94
N VAL A 330 11.57 -38.68 -10.32
CA VAL A 330 10.36 -38.17 -10.96
C VAL A 330 10.62 -36.73 -11.41
N ASN A 331 10.58 -36.49 -12.72
CA ASN A 331 10.71 -35.16 -13.28
C ASN A 331 9.33 -34.50 -13.35
N LEU A 332 9.13 -33.42 -12.59
CA LEU A 332 7.92 -32.62 -12.69
C LEU A 332 7.95 -31.77 -13.96
N PRO A 333 6.78 -31.46 -14.55
CA PRO A 333 6.70 -30.44 -15.58
C PRO A 333 7.12 -29.07 -15.01
N ASN A 334 7.61 -28.19 -15.89
CA ASN A 334 7.94 -26.81 -15.53
C ASN A 334 6.81 -25.87 -15.99
N GLU A 335 5.65 -25.98 -15.35
CA GLU A 335 4.50 -25.13 -15.65
C GLU A 335 4.80 -23.65 -15.44
N PHE A 336 5.69 -23.32 -14.50
CA PHE A 336 6.16 -21.96 -14.27
C PHE A 336 6.80 -21.36 -15.53
N ILE A 337 7.64 -22.09 -16.25
CA ILE A 337 8.24 -21.60 -17.50
C ILE A 337 7.27 -21.73 -18.68
N GLU A 338 6.43 -22.78 -18.71
CA GLU A 338 5.42 -22.94 -19.77
C GLU A 338 4.43 -21.76 -19.83
N GLN A 339 4.14 -21.12 -18.70
CA GLN A 339 3.23 -19.96 -18.67
C GLN A 339 3.68 -18.84 -19.61
N PHE A 340 5.00 -18.64 -19.79
CA PHE A 340 5.54 -17.58 -20.66
C PHE A 340 5.45 -17.90 -22.16
N LYS A 341 4.93 -19.08 -22.54
CA LYS A 341 4.75 -19.45 -23.95
C LYS A 341 3.36 -19.14 -24.50
N THR A 342 2.38 -18.85 -23.64
CA THR A 342 0.98 -18.61 -24.03
C THR A 342 0.32 -17.49 -23.21
N GLY A 343 -0.82 -16.99 -23.66
CA GLY A 343 -1.63 -16.00 -22.92
C GLY A 343 -0.94 -14.67 -22.65
N GLN A 344 -1.41 -13.96 -21.62
CA GLN A 344 -0.89 -12.64 -21.23
C GLN A 344 0.53 -12.71 -20.67
N ALA A 345 0.90 -13.80 -19.98
CA ALA A 345 2.26 -13.97 -19.48
C ALA A 345 3.30 -14.00 -20.61
N LYS A 346 2.96 -14.55 -21.78
CA LYS A 346 3.79 -14.47 -23.00
C LYS A 346 3.93 -13.05 -23.53
N GLU A 347 2.85 -12.27 -23.54
CA GLU A 347 2.88 -10.89 -24.03
C GLU A 347 3.82 -10.03 -23.19
N ILE A 348 3.71 -10.18 -21.86
CA ILE A 348 4.58 -9.52 -20.88
C ILE A 348 6.03 -9.96 -21.04
N ASP A 349 6.27 -11.27 -21.11
CA ASP A 349 7.60 -11.85 -21.33
C ASP A 349 8.22 -11.30 -22.62
N THR A 350 7.48 -11.30 -23.72
CA THR A 350 7.94 -10.79 -25.02
C THR A 350 8.28 -9.30 -24.94
N ALA A 351 7.46 -8.50 -24.26
CA ALA A 351 7.69 -7.07 -24.09
C ALA A 351 8.95 -6.78 -23.25
N ILE A 352 9.21 -7.58 -22.22
CA ILE A 352 10.42 -7.48 -21.40
C ILE A 352 11.64 -7.93 -22.21
N CYS A 353 11.62 -9.13 -22.79
CA CYS A 353 12.76 -9.68 -23.51
C CYS A 353 13.16 -8.82 -24.72
N ALA A 354 12.20 -8.12 -25.35
CA ALA A 354 12.49 -7.17 -26.42
C ALA A 354 13.23 -5.91 -25.92
N LYS A 355 13.05 -5.52 -24.66
CA LYS A 355 13.70 -4.36 -24.04
C LYS A 355 15.02 -4.71 -23.32
N THR A 356 15.26 -5.98 -23.01
CA THR A 356 16.46 -6.44 -22.26
C THR A 356 17.51 -7.16 -23.12
N ASP A 357 17.48 -6.99 -24.46
CA ASP A 357 18.35 -7.71 -25.42
C ASP A 357 18.23 -9.25 -25.31
N GLY A 358 17.03 -9.73 -24.98
CA GLY A 358 16.72 -11.14 -24.72
C GLY A 358 16.54 -11.45 -23.24
N CYS A 359 15.84 -12.55 -22.95
CA CYS A 359 15.72 -13.09 -21.60
C CYS A 359 16.64 -14.29 -21.42
N ASN A 360 17.13 -14.48 -20.20
CA ASN A 360 17.97 -15.63 -19.89
C ASN A 360 17.18 -16.94 -19.98
N GLU A 361 17.89 -18.02 -20.27
CA GLU A 361 17.34 -19.37 -20.24
C GLU A 361 16.95 -19.77 -18.81
N ALA A 362 15.98 -20.68 -18.70
CA ALA A 362 15.52 -21.16 -17.41
C ALA A 362 16.66 -21.88 -16.65
N ARG A 363 16.85 -21.52 -15.37
CA ARG A 363 17.74 -22.25 -14.47
C ARG A 363 17.12 -23.59 -14.09
N TRP A 364 17.94 -24.63 -14.08
CA TRP A 364 17.56 -25.91 -13.48
C TRP A 364 17.62 -25.79 -11.95
N PHE A 365 16.49 -26.02 -11.29
CA PHE A 365 16.42 -26.26 -9.85
C PHE A 365 16.31 -27.74 -9.54
N SER A 366 17.25 -28.26 -8.75
CA SER A 366 17.03 -29.50 -8.03
C SER A 366 16.40 -29.13 -6.70
N LEU A 367 15.12 -29.42 -6.52
CA LEU A 367 14.62 -29.59 -5.16
C LEU A 367 15.25 -30.91 -4.68
N THR A 368 16.42 -30.84 -4.06
CA THR A 368 16.68 -31.85 -3.03
C THR A 368 15.48 -31.77 -2.13
N THR A 369 14.68 -32.84 -2.11
CA THR A 369 13.64 -33.03 -1.10
C THR A 369 14.24 -32.48 0.18
N ARG A 370 13.61 -31.47 0.80
CA ARG A 370 13.96 -31.14 2.19
C ARG A 370 13.91 -32.48 2.86
N ASN A 371 15.09 -33.03 3.13
CA ASN A 371 15.21 -34.43 3.45
C ASN A 371 14.30 -34.54 4.66
N VAL A 372 13.21 -35.32 4.57
CA VAL A 372 12.29 -35.44 5.72
C VAL A 372 13.08 -36.02 6.92
N ASN A 373 14.32 -36.47 6.67
CA ASN A 373 15.42 -36.70 7.60
C ASN A 373 16.07 -35.45 8.25
N ASP A 374 15.51 -34.25 8.21
CA ASP A 374 15.76 -33.31 9.31
C ASP A 374 15.14 -33.98 10.54
N GLY A 375 15.98 -34.69 11.32
CA GLY A 375 15.60 -35.72 12.29
C GLY A 375 14.56 -35.31 13.34
N GLN A 376 14.18 -34.04 13.37
CA GLN A 376 13.06 -33.52 14.12
C GLN A 376 11.70 -33.92 13.52
N ILE A 377 11.48 -33.83 12.20
CA ILE A 377 10.18 -34.14 11.57
C ILE A 377 9.96 -35.66 11.51
N GLN A 378 10.93 -36.43 11.02
CA GLN A 378 10.84 -37.89 11.05
C GLN A 378 10.77 -38.43 12.49
N GLY A 379 11.45 -37.78 13.44
CA GLY A 379 11.35 -38.10 14.86
C GLY A 379 9.93 -37.86 15.41
N VAL A 380 9.27 -36.79 15.00
CA VAL A 380 7.86 -36.51 15.35
C VAL A 380 6.92 -37.50 14.67
N ILE A 381 7.13 -37.84 13.40
CA ILE A 381 6.35 -38.85 12.67
C ILE A 381 6.47 -40.23 13.33
N ASN A 382 7.69 -40.66 13.67
CA ASN A 382 7.95 -41.93 14.35
C ASN A 382 7.31 -41.98 15.76
N LYS A 383 7.28 -40.85 16.47
CA LYS A 383 6.53 -40.72 17.74
C LYS A 383 5.03 -40.86 17.53
N LEU A 384 4.47 -40.19 16.51
CA LEU A 384 3.04 -40.25 16.19
C LEU A 384 2.61 -41.66 15.73
N TRP A 385 3.46 -42.35 15.00
CA TRP A 385 3.21 -43.72 14.54
C TRP A 385 3.58 -44.79 15.59
N GLY A 386 4.03 -44.39 16.79
CA GLY A 386 4.35 -45.32 17.88
C GLY A 386 5.52 -46.25 17.57
N VAL A 387 6.41 -45.85 16.66
CA VAL A 387 7.63 -46.58 16.30
C VAL A 387 8.67 -46.48 17.44
N ASP A 388 8.59 -45.40 18.23
CA ASP A 388 9.45 -45.16 19.39
C ASP A 388 8.86 -45.81 20.65
N THR A 389 9.66 -46.54 21.44
CA THR A 389 9.22 -47.50 22.48
C THR A 389 8.37 -46.90 23.62
N ASN A 390 8.32 -45.57 23.71
CA ASN A 390 7.63 -44.83 24.76
C ASN A 390 6.29 -44.20 24.32
N TYR A 391 5.92 -44.31 23.04
CA TYR A 391 4.70 -43.72 22.50
C TYR A 391 3.75 -44.80 21.98
N LYS A 392 2.47 -44.70 22.35
CA LYS A 392 1.43 -45.59 21.78
C LYS A 392 1.10 -45.11 20.37
N SER A 393 1.06 -46.05 19.42
CA SER A 393 0.62 -45.78 18.04
C SER A 393 -0.70 -45.03 18.03
N VAL A 394 -0.73 -43.88 17.37
CA VAL A 394 -1.97 -43.15 17.12
C VAL A 394 -2.78 -43.93 16.08
N SER A 395 -3.94 -44.45 16.47
CA SER A 395 -4.82 -45.24 15.59
C SER A 395 -5.97 -44.43 15.00
N LYS A 396 -6.19 -43.21 15.50
CA LYS A 396 -7.18 -42.26 15.01
C LYS A 396 -6.63 -40.84 15.16
N PHE A 397 -6.71 -40.07 14.09
CA PHE A 397 -6.51 -38.62 14.14
C PHE A 397 -7.86 -37.94 13.86
N HIS A 398 -8.16 -36.88 14.61
CA HIS A 398 -9.27 -36.00 14.29
C HIS A 398 -8.66 -34.75 13.65
N VAL A 399 -8.99 -34.51 12.38
CA VAL A 399 -8.72 -33.24 11.72
C VAL A 399 -9.91 -32.34 12.02
N PHE A 400 -9.69 -31.23 12.73
CA PHE A 400 -10.70 -30.20 12.84
C PHE A 400 -10.68 -29.38 11.56
N HIS A 401 -11.73 -29.47 10.77
CA HIS A 401 -12.00 -28.51 9.71
C HIS A 401 -12.89 -27.41 10.29
N ASP A 402 -12.40 -26.16 10.36
CA ASP A 402 -13.26 -25.00 10.56
C ASP A 402 -13.97 -24.70 9.24
N SER A 403 -15.03 -25.44 8.95
CA SER A 403 -15.91 -25.17 7.84
C SER A 403 -17.00 -24.20 8.30
N THR A 404 -16.64 -22.94 8.51
CA THR A 404 -17.62 -21.86 8.49
C THR A 404 -17.91 -21.51 7.04
N ASN A 405 -18.99 -22.05 6.47
CA ASN A 405 -19.50 -21.53 5.21
C ASN A 405 -21.03 -21.40 5.21
N PHE A 406 -21.49 -20.20 4.88
CA PHE A 406 -22.85 -19.70 5.06
C PHE A 406 -23.86 -20.30 4.07
N TYR A 407 -23.47 -20.93 2.96
CA TYR A 407 -24.40 -21.70 2.11
C TYR A 407 -23.63 -22.70 1.22
N GLY A 408 -23.88 -24.01 1.39
CA GLY A 408 -23.61 -25.02 0.34
C GLY A 408 -22.77 -26.24 0.76
N SER A 409 -23.47 -27.30 1.17
CA SER A 409 -23.11 -28.74 1.21
C SER A 409 -21.64 -29.15 1.45
N THR A 410 -21.34 -29.62 2.66
CA THR A 410 -20.21 -30.53 2.90
C THR A 410 -20.58 -31.93 2.41
N GLY A 411 -19.83 -32.47 1.44
CA GLY A 411 -19.85 -33.91 1.15
C GLY A 411 -19.41 -34.68 2.38
N ASN A 412 -20.08 -35.79 2.69
CA ASN A 412 -19.69 -36.66 3.80
C ASN A 412 -18.33 -37.32 3.50
N ALA A 413 -17.52 -37.48 4.55
CA ALA A 413 -16.30 -38.28 4.55
C ALA A 413 -16.59 -39.79 4.42
#